data_AF-A0AAU5CSY6-F1
#
_entry.id   AF-A0AAU5CSY6-F1
#
_cell.length_a   1.000
_cell.length_b   1.000
_cell.length_c   1.000
_cell.angle_alpha   90.00
_cell.angle_beta   90.00
_cell.angle_gamma   90.00
#
_symmetry.space_group_name_H-M   'P 1'
#
loop_
_entity.id
_entity.type
_entity.pdbx_description
1 polymer ?
#
loop_
_entity_poly.entity_id
_entity_poly.type
_entity_poly.pdbx_seq_one_letter_code
_entity_poly.pdbx_strand_id
1 'polypeptide(L)'
;MTWTFTDDVGLFLATAGPSLSARPAESTVMLTVTAALRRHGPRAYGGHDPVLGWWRGVDGEVAGTLLHTPPYPATLNAVAPRRSPR
;
A
#
# COMPACT_ATOMS: atom_id res chain seq x y z
N MET A 1 -1.63 -9.17 14.47
CA MET A 1 -1.52 -7.75 14.04
C MET A 1 -0.05 -7.47 13.74
N THR A 2 0.36 -7.61 12.48
CA THR A 2 1.78 -7.55 12.11
C THR A 2 1.94 -6.73 10.85
N TRP A 3 2.93 -5.82 10.85
CA TRP A 3 3.36 -5.11 9.66
C TRP A 3 4.33 -5.98 8.87
N THR A 4 4.19 -5.97 7.55
CA THR A 4 5.15 -6.56 6.62
C THR A 4 5.57 -5.49 5.64
N PHE A 5 6.89 -5.42 5.36
CA PHE A 5 7.48 -4.43 4.48
C PHE A 5 8.24 -5.12 3.34
N THR A 6 8.29 -4.47 2.18
CA THR A 6 8.97 -4.93 0.97
C THR A 6 9.26 -3.76 0.04
N ASP A 7 10.24 -3.93 -0.83
CA ASP A 7 10.51 -3.10 -2.01
C ASP A 7 9.90 -3.68 -3.30
N ASP A 8 9.41 -4.92 -3.26
CA ASP A 8 8.76 -5.59 -4.39
C ASP A 8 7.31 -5.11 -4.57
N VAL A 9 7.11 -4.32 -5.61
CA VAL A 9 5.80 -3.77 -5.99
C VAL A 9 4.80 -4.85 -6.39
N GLY A 10 5.26 -5.94 -7.00
CA GLY A 10 4.43 -7.08 -7.39
C GLY A 10 3.90 -7.84 -6.19
N LEU A 11 4.77 -8.16 -5.24
CA LEU A 11 4.40 -8.80 -3.97
C LEU A 11 3.42 -7.93 -3.17
N PHE A 12 3.71 -6.63 -3.09
CA PHE A 12 2.81 -5.67 -2.45
C PHE A 12 1.42 -5.68 -3.07
N LEU A 13 1.32 -5.57 -4.40
CA LEU A 13 0.03 -5.53 -5.09
C LEU A 13 -0.72 -6.86 -5.07
N ALA A 14 -0.01 -7.99 -5.10
CA ALA A 14 -0.62 -9.31 -4.94
C ALA A 14 -1.30 -9.46 -3.57
N THR A 15 -0.76 -8.81 -2.54
CA THR A 15 -1.26 -8.93 -1.17
C THR A 15 -2.27 -7.83 -0.81
N ALA A 16 -1.95 -6.56 -1.10
CA ALA A 16 -2.72 -5.40 -0.67
C ALA A 16 -3.62 -4.82 -1.77
N GLY A 17 -3.42 -5.22 -3.03
CA GLY A 17 -4.18 -4.71 -4.18
C GLY A 17 -5.71 -4.85 -4.06
N PRO A 18 -6.26 -5.97 -3.57
CA PRO A 18 -7.70 -6.10 -3.33
C PRO A 18 -8.25 -5.05 -2.35
N SER A 19 -7.53 -4.78 -1.26
CA SER A 19 -7.91 -3.78 -0.25
C SER A 19 -7.90 -2.36 -0.84
N LEU A 20 -6.86 -2.01 -1.60
CA LEU A 20 -6.77 -0.71 -2.29
C LEU A 20 -7.90 -0.54 -3.32
N SER A 21 -8.22 -1.60 -4.07
CA SER A 21 -9.23 -1.57 -5.12
C SER A 21 -10.66 -1.52 -4.57
N ALA A 22 -10.89 -1.95 -3.33
CA ALA A 22 -12.20 -1.86 -2.67
C ALA A 22 -12.61 -0.40 -2.38
N ARG A 23 -11.63 0.49 -2.19
CA ARG A 23 -11.86 1.93 -1.92
C ARG A 23 -10.90 2.77 -2.79
N PRO A 24 -11.10 2.81 -4.11
CA PRO A 24 -10.11 3.35 -5.04
C PRO A 24 -9.92 4.86 -4.89
N ALA A 25 -10.99 5.61 -4.60
CA ALA A 25 -10.91 7.05 -4.36
C ALA A 25 -10.00 7.38 -3.16
N GLU A 26 -10.14 6.64 -2.06
CA GLU A 26 -9.32 6.78 -0.85
C GLU A 26 -7.90 6.25 -1.05
N SER A 27 -7.73 5.30 -1.97
CA SER A 27 -6.45 4.66 -2.27
C SER A 27 -5.75 5.25 -3.50
N THR A 28 -6.21 6.39 -4.01
CA THR A 28 -5.75 6.97 -5.29
C THR A 28 -4.24 7.15 -5.32
N VAL A 29 -3.63 7.67 -4.26
CA VAL A 29 -2.17 7.86 -4.19
C VAL A 29 -1.44 6.53 -4.28
N MET A 30 -1.88 5.53 -3.50
CA MET A 30 -1.25 4.20 -3.54
C MET A 30 -1.38 3.56 -4.92
N LEU A 31 -2.57 3.60 -5.52
CA LEU A 31 -2.84 3.00 -6.83
C LEU A 31 -2.02 3.67 -7.93
N THR A 32 -1.94 5.00 -7.93
CA THR A 32 -1.20 5.76 -8.96
C THR A 32 0.31 5.61 -8.80
N VAL A 33 0.84 5.68 -7.59
CA VAL A 33 2.29 5.51 -7.35
C VAL A 33 2.75 4.08 -7.65
N THR A 34 2.01 3.07 -7.20
CA THR A 34 2.38 1.67 -7.51
C THR A 34 2.24 1.34 -9.00
N ALA A 35 1.28 1.94 -9.71
CA ALA A 35 1.21 1.85 -11.16
C ALA A 35 2.44 2.48 -11.84
N ALA A 36 2.88 3.65 -11.37
CA ALA A 36 4.09 4.30 -11.89
C ALA A 36 5.35 3.48 -11.60
N LEU A 37 5.50 2.93 -10.38
CA LEU A 37 6.62 2.05 -10.03
C LEU A 37 6.66 0.77 -10.90
N ARG A 38 5.50 0.17 -11.22
CA ARG A 38 5.45 -0.97 -12.15
C ARG A 38 5.87 -0.61 -13.57
N ARG A 39 5.50 0.60 -14.03
CA ARG A 39 5.75 1.03 -15.41
C ARG A 39 7.17 1.53 -15.62
N HIS A 40 7.72 2.23 -14.62
CA HIS A 40 9.00 2.95 -14.73
C HIS A 40 10.11 2.35 -13.88
N GLY A 41 9.80 1.31 -13.09
CA GLY A 41 10.73 0.65 -12.18
C GLY A 41 10.70 1.23 -10.76
N PRO A 42 11.39 0.56 -9.81
CA PRO A 42 11.36 0.92 -8.38
C PRO A 42 11.90 2.34 -8.10
N ARG A 43 12.72 2.89 -9.00
CA ARG A 43 13.36 4.21 -8.86
C ARG A 43 12.66 5.33 -9.62
N ALA A 44 11.39 5.15 -9.96
CA ALA A 44 10.59 6.14 -10.70
C ALA A 44 10.51 7.53 -10.00
N TYR A 45 10.70 7.56 -8.68
CA TYR A 45 10.53 8.76 -7.84
C TYR A 45 11.83 9.23 -7.18
N GLY A 46 12.94 8.52 -7.33
CA GLY A 46 14.21 8.86 -6.68
C GLY A 46 15.25 7.75 -6.78
N GLY A 47 16.44 8.01 -6.22
CA GLY A 47 17.57 7.07 -6.25
C GLY A 47 17.46 5.90 -5.27
N HIS A 48 16.44 5.89 -4.40
CA HIS A 48 16.21 4.86 -3.41
C HIS A 48 15.02 3.98 -3.81
N ASP A 49 15.09 2.71 -3.42
CA ASP A 49 14.01 1.76 -3.64
C ASP A 49 12.81 2.10 -2.72
N PRO A 50 11.57 1.77 -3.13
CA PRO A 50 10.40 2.10 -2.35
C PRO A 50 10.33 1.25 -1.09
N VAL A 51 9.71 1.78 -0.04
CA VAL A 51 9.28 0.98 1.11
C VAL A 51 7.77 0.87 1.05
N LEU A 52 7.30 -0.33 0.73
CA LEU A 52 5.89 -0.69 0.66
C LEU A 52 5.57 -1.56 1.86
N GLY A 53 4.40 -1.39 2.45
CA GLY A 53 4.01 -2.23 3.57
C GLY A 53 2.52 -2.43 3.71
N TRP A 54 2.15 -3.54 4.32
CA TRP A 54 0.76 -3.81 4.67
C TRP A 54 0.67 -4.30 6.11
N TRP A 55 -0.48 -4.02 6.70
CA TRP A 55 -0.85 -4.47 8.03
C TRP A 55 -2.08 -5.34 7.95
N ARG A 56 -2.00 -6.49 8.62
CA ARG A 56 -3.12 -7.41 8.74
C ARG A 56 -3.86 -7.22 10.06
N GLY A 57 -5.19 -7.11 9.94
CA GLY A 57 -6.14 -7.08 11.05
C GLY A 57 -6.25 -8.44 11.75
N VAL A 58 -7.19 -8.53 12.68
CA VAL A 58 -7.45 -9.77 13.46
C VAL A 58 -8.02 -10.88 12.58
N ASP A 59 -8.76 -10.50 11.54
CA ASP A 59 -9.31 -11.36 10.50
C ASP A 59 -8.26 -11.85 9.48
N GLY A 60 -7.01 -11.38 9.57
CA GLY A 60 -5.95 -11.71 8.62
C GLY A 60 -6.01 -10.89 7.32
N GLU A 61 -7.02 -10.04 7.17
CA GLU A 61 -7.21 -9.20 5.99
C GLU A 61 -6.34 -7.93 6.07
N VAL A 62 -5.99 -7.40 4.89
CA VAL A 62 -5.24 -6.15 4.80
C VAL A 62 -6.14 -4.98 5.19
N ALA A 63 -5.86 -4.42 6.37
CA ALA A 63 -6.59 -3.29 6.94
C ALA A 63 -5.77 -1.99 6.95
N GLY A 64 -4.49 -2.05 6.55
CA GLY A 64 -3.66 -0.87 6.37
C GLY A 64 -2.56 -1.09 5.35
N THR A 65 -2.16 -0.01 4.69
CA THR A 65 -1.05 0.02 3.73
C THR A 65 -0.18 1.25 3.98
N LEU A 66 1.11 1.10 3.70
CA LEU A 66 2.11 2.14 3.76
C LEU A 66 2.87 2.18 2.44
N LEU A 67 3.17 3.38 1.99
CA LEU A 67 3.98 3.66 0.81
C LEU A 67 4.98 4.76 1.17
N HIS A 68 6.24 4.53 0.85
CA HIS A 68 7.28 5.53 0.95
C HIS A 68 8.20 5.44 -0.25
N THR A 69 8.29 6.52 -1.02
CA THR A 69 9.17 6.63 -2.19
C THR A 69 10.08 7.83 -1.97
N PRO A 70 11.27 7.65 -1.36
CA PRO A 70 12.16 8.77 -1.10
C PRO A 70 12.50 9.53 -2.40
N PRO A 71 12.53 10.87 -2.37
CA PRO A 71 12.57 11.72 -1.18
C PRO A 71 11.18 12.13 -0.62
N TYR A 72 10.09 11.61 -1.18
CA TYR A 72 8.74 12.00 -0.78
C TYR A 72 8.36 11.38 0.58
N PRO A 73 7.58 12.08 1.43
CA PRO A 73 7.13 11.54 2.72
C PRO A 73 6.34 10.23 2.60
N ALA A 74 6.40 9.43 3.66
CA ALA A 74 5.58 8.22 3.75
C ALA A 74 4.08 8.56 3.82
N THR A 75 3.28 7.81 3.06
CA THR A 75 1.82 7.84 3.06
C THR A 75 1.29 6.57 3.70
N LEU A 76 0.39 6.73 4.68
CA LEU A 76 -0.32 5.63 5.34
C LEU A 76 -1.79 5.68 4.94
N ASN A 77 -2.34 4.56 4.49
CA ASN A 77 -3.77 4.40 4.23
C ASN A 77 -4.29 3.26 5.09
N ALA A 78 -5.01 3.59 6.16
CA ALA A 78 -5.65 2.64 7.04
C ALA A 78 -7.16 2.66 6.78
N VAL A 79 -7.72 1.51 6.45
CA VAL A 79 -9.16 1.35 6.30
C VAL A 79 -9.67 0.95 7.68
N ALA A 80 -10.39 1.86 8.36
CA ALA A 80 -11.04 1.53 9.63
C ALA A 80 -11.83 0.22 9.49
N PRO A 81 -11.79 -0.68 10.49
CA PRO A 81 -12.52 -1.94 10.41
C PRO A 81 -13.98 -1.61 10.10
N ARG A 82 -14.60 -2.37 9.17
CA ARG A 82 -16.04 -2.26 8.93
C ARG A 82 -16.74 -2.28 10.28
N ARG A 83 -17.35 -1.16 10.67
CA ARG A 83 -18.22 -1.13 11.84
C ARG A 83 -19.35 -2.10 11.56
N SER A 84 -19.47 -3.15 12.36
CA SER A 84 -20.66 -3.98 12.40
C SER A 84 -21.85 -3.05 12.62
N PRO A 85 -22.94 -3.16 11.84
CA PRO A 85 -24.15 -2.39 12.15
C PRO A 85 -24.62 -2.81 13.54
N ARG A 86 -24.78 -1.82 14.42
CA ARG A 86 -25.67 -1.92 15.58
C ARG A 86 -26.85 -1.02 15.31
#